data_AF-A0A0M2GUI2-F1
#
_entry.id   AF-A0A0M2GUI2-F1
#
_cell.length_a   1.000
_cell.length_b   1.000
_cell.length_c   1.000
_cell.angle_alpha   90.00
_cell.angle_beta   90.00
_cell.angle_gamma   90.00
#
_symmetry.space_group_name_H-M   'P 1'
#
loop_
_entity.id
_entity.type
_entity.pdbx_description
1 polymer ?
#
loop_
_entity_poly.entity_id
_entity_poly.type
_entity_poly.pdbx_seq_one_letter_code
_entity_poly.pdbx_strand_id
1 'polypeptide(L)'
;MAEPTPRRNEPRLRPAPLLFEPAEAASDPEHFFDLESIDDPRALLARATELTLAFRAAADRAVEFQAMAAAQLADPRRFDRLTTADIAERAEWTEDYAKKMVEFGRDLMRGDTA
;
A
#
# COMPACT_ATOMS: atom_id res chain seq x y z
N MET A 1 40.93 7.11 65.40
CA MET A 1 40.87 8.40 64.69
C MET A 1 40.77 8.08 63.21
N ALA A 2 39.59 8.18 62.60
CA ALA A 2 39.39 7.93 61.17
C ALA A 2 38.99 9.26 60.50
N GLU A 3 39.78 9.71 59.54
CA GLU A 3 39.53 10.91 58.72
C GLU A 3 38.30 10.74 57.81
N PRO A 4 37.56 11.82 57.50
CA PRO A 4 36.44 11.77 56.57
C PRO A 4 36.91 11.90 55.12
N THR A 5 36.51 10.96 54.25
CA THR A 5 36.77 11.02 52.80
C THR A 5 35.95 12.14 52.11
N PRO A 6 36.54 12.91 51.18
CA PRO A 6 35.84 14.01 50.50
C PRO A 6 34.89 13.48 49.42
N ARG A 7 33.67 14.04 49.35
CA ARG A 7 32.66 13.71 48.33
C ARG A 7 33.12 14.23 46.96
N ARG A 8 33.29 13.32 46.01
CA ARG A 8 33.63 13.62 44.61
C ARG A 8 32.47 14.36 43.93
N ASN A 9 32.73 15.58 43.49
CA ASN A 9 31.79 16.44 42.79
C ASN A 9 31.90 16.14 41.28
N GLU A 10 31.17 15.13 40.78
CA GLU A 10 31.17 14.81 39.35
C GLU A 10 30.02 15.57 38.63
N PRO A 11 30.29 16.27 37.51
CA PRO A 11 29.28 17.00 36.77
C PRO A 11 28.23 16.04 36.18
N ARG A 12 26.94 16.30 36.47
CA ARG A 12 25.83 15.51 35.92
C ARG A 12 25.75 15.74 34.41
N LEU A 13 26.00 14.69 33.62
CA LEU A 13 25.77 14.66 32.18
C LEU A 13 24.29 14.96 31.91
N ARG A 14 24.01 16.07 31.21
CA ARG A 14 22.65 16.38 30.74
C ARG A 14 22.35 15.56 29.48
N PRO A 15 21.16 14.97 29.36
CA PRO A 15 20.78 14.24 28.15
C PRO A 15 20.76 15.16 26.94
N ALA A 16 21.20 14.64 25.80
CA ALA A 16 21.25 15.38 24.53
C ALA A 16 19.83 15.73 24.05
N PRO A 17 19.62 16.90 23.41
CA PRO A 17 18.33 17.26 22.85
C PRO A 17 18.00 16.32 21.68
N LEU A 18 16.79 15.75 21.68
CA LEU A 18 16.28 14.99 20.54
C LEU A 18 16.02 15.96 19.39
N LEU A 19 16.77 15.79 18.30
CA LEU A 19 16.44 16.41 17.02
C LEU A 19 15.28 15.61 16.43
N PHE A 20 14.11 16.23 16.33
CA PHE A 20 13.00 15.66 15.58
C PHE A 20 13.14 16.14 14.13
N GLU A 21 13.12 15.21 13.19
CA GLU A 21 12.88 15.57 11.80
C GLU A 21 11.44 16.10 11.69
N PRO A 22 11.20 17.19 10.94
CA PRO A 22 9.85 17.73 10.78
C PRO A 22 8.96 16.66 10.16
N ALA A 23 7.76 16.48 10.72
CA ALA A 23 6.73 15.63 10.13
C ALA A 23 6.54 16.06 8.67
N GLU A 24 6.60 15.10 7.72
CA GLU A 24 6.22 15.34 6.34
C GLU A 24 4.93 16.16 6.34
N ALA A 25 5.01 17.36 5.76
CA ALA A 25 3.83 18.20 5.59
C ALA A 25 2.79 17.31 4.90
N ALA A 26 1.67 17.07 5.58
CA ALA A 26 0.57 16.31 5.01
C ALA A 26 0.31 16.89 3.63
N SER A 27 0.57 16.10 2.58
CA SER A 27 0.16 16.42 1.22
C SER A 27 -1.29 16.85 1.33
N ASP A 28 -1.61 18.05 0.84
CA ASP A 28 -2.98 18.55 0.84
C ASP A 28 -3.89 17.42 0.31
N PRO A 29 -4.80 16.86 1.13
CA PRO A 29 -5.60 15.72 0.71
C PRO A 29 -6.39 16.00 -0.57
N GLU A 30 -6.64 17.28 -0.85
CA GLU A 30 -7.40 17.71 -2.02
C GLU A 30 -6.61 17.68 -3.33
N HIS A 31 -5.27 17.60 -3.32
CA HIS A 31 -4.43 17.79 -4.53
C HIS A 31 -3.26 16.80 -4.67
N PHE A 32 -3.50 15.50 -4.47
CA PHE A 32 -2.45 14.47 -4.48
C PHE A 32 -1.55 14.43 -5.75
N PHE A 33 -2.03 14.94 -6.90
CA PHE A 33 -1.26 14.97 -8.16
C PHE A 33 -0.87 16.37 -8.64
N ASP A 34 -1.33 17.43 -7.96
CA ASP A 34 -1.07 18.84 -8.27
C ASP A 34 -1.36 19.27 -9.73
N LEU A 35 -2.30 18.62 -10.41
CA LEU A 35 -2.58 18.89 -11.83
C LEU A 35 -3.21 20.27 -12.03
N GLU A 36 -4.05 20.68 -11.09
CA GLU A 36 -4.77 21.96 -11.07
C GLU A 36 -3.82 23.16 -10.91
N SER A 37 -2.59 22.93 -10.44
CA SER A 37 -1.56 23.96 -10.27
C SER A 37 -0.68 24.14 -11.51
N ILE A 38 -0.87 23.36 -12.58
CA ILE A 38 -0.03 23.42 -13.79
C ILE A 38 -0.69 24.30 -14.86
N ASP A 39 -0.17 25.52 -15.02
CA ASP A 39 -0.69 26.49 -16.00
C ASP A 39 -0.25 26.21 -17.45
N ASP A 40 0.96 25.67 -17.67
CA ASP A 40 1.46 25.38 -19.04
C ASP A 40 0.77 24.13 -19.62
N PRO A 41 0.00 24.25 -20.71
CA PRO A 41 -0.73 23.11 -21.28
C PRO A 41 0.19 21.97 -21.75
N ARG A 42 1.44 22.26 -22.14
CA ARG A 42 2.41 21.22 -22.52
C ARG A 42 2.89 20.44 -21.31
N ALA A 43 3.25 21.13 -20.24
CA ALA A 43 3.61 20.50 -18.96
C ALA A 43 2.44 19.68 -18.40
N LEU A 44 1.22 20.21 -18.43
CA LEU A 44 0.02 19.51 -17.97
C LEU A 44 -0.22 18.22 -18.77
N LEU A 45 -0.14 18.28 -20.11
CA LEU A 45 -0.32 17.10 -20.96
C LEU A 45 0.75 16.04 -20.68
N ALA A 46 2.01 16.42 -20.56
CA ALA A 46 3.10 15.49 -20.24
C ALA A 46 2.84 14.80 -18.89
N ARG A 47 2.51 15.59 -17.86
CA ARG A 47 2.27 15.06 -16.51
C ARG A 47 1.05 14.14 -16.45
N ALA A 48 -0.06 14.54 -17.06
CA ALA A 48 -1.26 13.72 -17.12
C ALA A 48 -1.03 12.40 -17.88
N THR A 49 -0.18 12.41 -18.91
CA THR A 49 0.18 11.20 -19.68
C THR A 49 0.97 10.22 -18.82
N GLU A 50 1.97 10.70 -18.08
CA GLU A 50 2.74 9.86 -17.14
C GLU A 50 1.82 9.20 -16.10
N LEU A 51 0.94 9.98 -15.48
CA LEU A 51 0.00 9.46 -14.48
C LEU A 51 -0.95 8.41 -15.09
N THR A 52 -1.46 8.66 -16.30
CA THR A 52 -2.35 7.70 -16.97
C THR A 52 -1.66 6.35 -17.18
N LEU A 53 -0.40 6.35 -17.61
CA LEU A 53 0.38 5.12 -17.79
C LEU A 53 0.65 4.42 -16.45
N ALA A 54 0.99 5.19 -15.41
CA ALA A 54 1.22 4.67 -14.07
C ALA A 54 -0.05 4.03 -13.48
N PHE A 55 -1.21 4.71 -13.59
CA PHE A 55 -2.49 4.19 -13.11
C PHE A 55 -2.95 2.97 -13.87
N ARG A 56 -2.68 2.89 -15.18
CA ARG A 56 -2.96 1.69 -15.95
C ARG A 56 -2.17 0.50 -15.43
N ALA A 57 -0.86 0.66 -15.26
CA ALA A 57 0.00 -0.39 -14.73
C ALA A 57 -0.41 -0.79 -13.29
N ALA A 58 -0.79 0.18 -12.46
CA ALA A 58 -1.29 -0.07 -11.11
C ALA A 58 -2.63 -0.82 -11.12
N ALA A 59 -3.56 -0.45 -12.01
CA ALA A 59 -4.84 -1.12 -12.18
C ALA A 59 -4.65 -2.56 -12.65
N ASP A 60 -3.81 -2.79 -13.66
CA ASP A 60 -3.49 -4.13 -14.17
C ASP A 60 -2.94 -5.00 -13.02
N ARG A 61 -2.00 -4.47 -12.22
CA ARG A 61 -1.46 -5.20 -11.09
C ARG A 61 -2.48 -5.44 -9.97
N ALA A 62 -3.36 -4.48 -9.70
CA ALA A 62 -4.43 -4.62 -8.72
C ALA A 62 -5.41 -5.73 -9.13
N VAL A 63 -5.73 -5.85 -10.42
CA VAL A 63 -6.58 -6.93 -10.96
C VAL A 63 -5.96 -8.31 -10.73
N GLU A 64 -4.65 -8.46 -10.95
CA GLU A 64 -3.94 -9.71 -10.64
C GLU A 64 -4.05 -10.08 -9.16
N PHE A 65 -3.87 -9.10 -8.26
CA PHE A 65 -4.04 -9.34 -6.82
C PHE A 65 -5.49 -9.64 -6.43
N GLN A 66 -6.48 -9.00 -7.05
CA GLN A 66 -7.89 -9.33 -6.87
C GLN A 66 -8.19 -10.77 -7.28
N ALA A 67 -7.63 -11.22 -8.41
CA ALA A 67 -7.75 -12.61 -8.88
C ALA A 67 -7.12 -13.60 -7.90
N MET A 68 -5.88 -13.32 -7.44
CA MET A 68 -5.19 -14.14 -6.44
C MET A 68 -5.98 -14.20 -5.12
N ALA A 69 -6.56 -13.10 -4.67
CA ALA A 69 -7.38 -13.05 -3.47
C ALA A 69 -8.67 -13.88 -3.64
N ALA A 70 -9.37 -13.72 -4.77
CA ALA A 70 -10.55 -14.52 -5.10
C ALA A 70 -10.23 -16.01 -5.12
N ALA A 71 -9.12 -16.41 -5.76
CA ALA A 71 -8.66 -17.79 -5.81
C ALA A 71 -8.37 -18.37 -4.42
N GLN A 72 -7.71 -17.60 -3.55
CA GLN A 72 -7.45 -17.99 -2.17
C GLN A 72 -8.75 -18.10 -1.35
N LEU A 73 -9.71 -17.19 -1.53
CA LEU A 73 -11.00 -17.24 -0.83
C LEU A 73 -11.86 -18.44 -1.27
N ALA A 74 -11.72 -18.86 -2.53
CA ALA A 74 -12.41 -20.03 -3.08
C ALA A 74 -11.67 -21.36 -2.86
N ASP A 75 -10.53 -21.37 -2.15
CA ASP A 75 -9.73 -22.58 -1.96
C ASP A 75 -10.50 -23.61 -1.10
N PRO A 76 -10.75 -24.84 -1.61
CA PRO A 76 -11.45 -25.88 -0.86
C PRO A 76 -10.73 -26.33 0.42
N ARG A 77 -9.44 -26.03 0.56
CA ARG A 77 -8.64 -26.35 1.75
C ARG A 77 -8.91 -25.39 2.92
N ARG A 78 -9.58 -24.27 2.68
CA ARG A 78 -9.97 -23.31 3.72
C ARG A 78 -11.24 -23.75 4.44
N PHE A 79 -11.28 -23.49 5.74
CA PHE A 79 -12.46 -23.71 6.56
C PHE A 79 -13.56 -22.66 6.28
N ASP A 80 -13.16 -21.43 5.94
CA ASP A 80 -14.00 -20.27 5.67
C ASP A 80 -14.15 -19.99 4.17
N ARG A 81 -14.05 -21.03 3.33
CA ARG A 81 -14.12 -20.87 1.88
C ARG A 81 -15.42 -20.19 1.46
N LEU A 82 -15.33 -19.31 0.47
CA LEU A 82 -16.46 -18.63 -0.12
C LEU A 82 -16.90 -19.33 -1.41
N THR A 83 -18.20 -19.23 -1.73
CA THR A 83 -18.67 -19.60 -3.07
C THR A 83 -18.34 -18.50 -4.08
N THR A 84 -18.39 -18.82 -5.37
CA THR A 84 -18.23 -17.83 -6.44
C THR A 84 -19.28 -16.73 -6.35
N ALA A 85 -20.52 -17.05 -5.96
CA ALA A 85 -21.57 -16.08 -5.70
C ALA A 85 -21.22 -15.14 -4.54
N ASP A 86 -20.73 -15.65 -3.41
CA ASP A 86 -20.37 -14.82 -2.24
C ASP A 86 -19.15 -13.92 -2.51
N ILE A 87 -18.23 -14.37 -3.36
CA ILE A 87 -17.10 -13.55 -3.82
C ILE A 87 -17.61 -12.47 -4.76
N ALA A 88 -18.51 -12.82 -5.68
CA ALA A 88 -19.09 -11.89 -6.63
C ALA A 88 -19.86 -10.76 -5.94
N GLU A 89 -20.66 -11.09 -4.92
CA GLU A 89 -21.37 -10.10 -4.12
C GLU A 89 -20.42 -9.10 -3.45
N ARG A 90 -19.34 -9.59 -2.81
CA ARG A 90 -18.36 -8.73 -2.13
C ARG A 90 -17.54 -7.85 -3.07
N ALA A 91 -17.28 -8.33 -4.27
CA ALA A 91 -16.46 -7.65 -5.26
C ALA A 91 -17.27 -6.86 -6.29
N GLU A 92 -18.60 -6.82 -6.14
CA GLU A 92 -19.53 -6.20 -7.09
C GLU A 92 -19.39 -6.76 -8.51
N TRP A 93 -19.21 -8.07 -8.61
CA TRP A 93 -19.04 -8.80 -9.85
C TRP A 93 -20.28 -9.64 -10.17
N THR A 94 -20.36 -10.08 -11.42
CA THR A 94 -21.22 -11.22 -11.75
C THR A 94 -20.57 -12.52 -11.28
N GLU A 95 -21.37 -13.54 -10.99
CA GLU A 95 -20.84 -14.83 -10.56
C GLU A 95 -19.93 -15.47 -11.64
N ASP A 96 -20.30 -15.37 -12.91
CA ASP A 96 -19.50 -15.86 -14.03
C ASP A 96 -18.14 -15.16 -14.11
N TYR A 97 -18.08 -13.87 -13.81
CA TYR A 97 -16.82 -13.13 -13.77
C TYR A 97 -15.98 -13.53 -12.57
N ALA A 98 -16.59 -13.69 -11.39
CA ALA A 98 -15.90 -14.19 -10.20
C ALA A 98 -15.28 -15.58 -10.43
N LYS A 99 -15.99 -16.48 -11.13
CA LYS A 99 -15.45 -17.79 -11.51
C LYS A 99 -14.20 -17.66 -12.39
N LYS A 100 -14.22 -16.81 -13.41
CA LYS A 100 -13.05 -16.54 -14.27
C LYS A 100 -11.90 -15.94 -13.48
N MET A 101 -12.17 -15.04 -12.54
CA MET A 101 -11.14 -14.43 -11.69
C MET A 101 -10.49 -15.44 -10.75
N VAL A 102 -11.26 -16.38 -10.19
CA VAL A 102 -10.74 -17.49 -9.39
C VAL A 102 -9.84 -18.41 -10.22
N GLU A 103 -10.25 -18.73 -11.44
CA GLU A 103 -9.44 -19.54 -12.38
C GLU A 103 -8.14 -18.82 -12.74
N PHE A 104 -8.22 -17.56 -13.18
CA PHE A 104 -7.06 -16.74 -13.49
C PHE A 104 -6.10 -16.60 -12.29
N GLY A 105 -6.63 -16.37 -11.08
CA GLY A 105 -5.82 -16.30 -9.87
C GLY A 105 -5.08 -17.59 -9.54
N ARG A 106 -5.69 -18.75 -9.81
CA ARG A 106 -5.04 -20.07 -9.65
C ARG A 106 -3.90 -20.24 -10.65
N ASP A 107 -4.08 -19.78 -11.88
CA ASP A 107 -3.05 -19.85 -12.93
C ASP A 107 -1.87 -18.94 -12.59
N LEU A 108 -2.13 -17.71 -12.12
CA LEU A 108 -1.11 -16.79 -11.62
C LEU A 108 -0.29 -17.40 -10.47
N MET A 109 -0.95 -18.02 -9.50
CA MET A 109 -0.27 -18.65 -8.35
C MET A 109 0.58 -19.87 -8.74
N ARG A 110 0.23 -20.54 -9.85
CA ARG A 110 1.03 -21.64 -10.41
C ARG A 110 2.20 -21.16 -11.26
N GLY A 111 2.21 -19.89 -11.67
CA GLY A 111 3.17 -19.35 -12.62
C GLY A 111 2.87 -19.77 -14.07
N ASP A 112 1.65 -20.20 -14.36
CA ASP A 112 1.23 -20.65 -15.70
C ASP A 112 0.99 -19.48 -16.69
N THR A 113 1.12 -18.24 -16.20
CA THR A 113 1.03 -16.99 -16.98
C THR A 113 2.39 -16.27 -16.90
N ALA A 114 3.29 -16.62 -17.82
CA ALA A 114 4.56 -15.92 -18.09
C ALA A 114 4.77 -15.84 -19.60
#